data_AF-A0A959TCJ9-F1
#
_entry.id   AF-A0A959TCJ9-F1
#
_cell.length_a   1.000
_cell.length_b   1.000
_cell.length_c   1.000
_cell.angle_alpha   90.00
_cell.angle_beta   90.00
_cell.angle_gamma   90.00
#
_symmetry.space_group_name_H-M   'P 1'
#
loop_
_entity.id
_entity.type
_entity.pdbx_description
1 polymer ?
#
loop_
_entity_poly.entity_id
_entity_poly.type
_entity_poly.pdbx_seq_one_letter_code
_entity_poly.pdbx_strand_id
1 'polypeptide(L)' 'EGLPDGYRLVFNLYAIEGYDHREIAELLGIGESTSRSQLAKARRMLQQRMGTHAVHHHAGQASDR' A
#
# COMPACT_ATOMS: atom_id res chain seq x y z
N GLU A 1 2.82 5.57 12.79
CA GLU A 1 2.31 4.18 12.75
C GLU A 1 2.41 3.61 11.33
N GLY A 2 2.82 2.35 11.20
CA GLY A 2 3.12 1.67 9.93
C GLY A 2 1.90 1.05 9.24
N LEU A 3 2.10 0.27 8.19
CA LEU A 3 1.04 -0.62 7.68
C LEU A 3 0.78 -1.72 8.73
N PRO A 4 -0.46 -2.19 8.93
CA PRO A 4 -0.73 -3.41 9.70
C PRO A 4 0.10 -4.58 9.16
N ASP A 5 0.56 -5.47 10.04
CA ASP A 5 1.56 -6.48 9.67
C ASP A 5 1.13 -7.39 8.52
N GLY A 6 -0.13 -7.85 8.50
CA GLY A 6 -0.64 -8.62 7.36
C GLY A 6 -0.57 -7.85 6.04
N TYR A 7 -0.94 -6.57 6.07
CA TYR A 7 -0.99 -5.74 4.85
C TYR A 7 0.42 -5.49 4.32
N ARG A 8 1.36 -5.23 5.23
CA ARG A 8 2.79 -5.09 4.92
C ARG A 8 3.37 -6.37 4.33
N LEU A 9 3.09 -7.52 4.95
CA LEU A 9 3.62 -8.81 4.51
C LEU A 9 3.08 -9.19 3.13
N VAL A 10 1.76 -9.12 2.93
CA VAL A 10 1.12 -9.40 1.64
C VAL A 10 1.61 -8.43 0.55
N PHE A 11 1.78 -7.14 0.89
CA PHE A 11 2.33 -6.17 -0.06
C PHE A 11 3.75 -6.52 -0.48
N ASN A 12 4.64 -6.84 0.45
CA ASN A 12 6.03 -7.19 0.15
C ASN A 12 6.13 -8.46 -0.70
N LEU A 13 5.43 -9.53 -0.30
CA LEU A 13 5.43 -10.79 -1.06
C LEU A 13 4.94 -10.60 -2.50
N TYR A 14 3.90 -9.79 -2.70
CA TYR A 14 3.38 -9.53 -4.03
C TYR A 14 4.26 -8.57 -4.85
N ALA A 15 4.61 -7.41 -4.29
CA ALA A 15 5.20 -6.30 -5.04
C ALA A 15 6.73 -6.36 -5.12
N ILE A 16 7.39 -7.04 -4.18
CA ILE A 16 8.85 -7.13 -4.10
C ILE A 16 9.31 -8.52 -4.51
N GLU A 17 8.73 -9.56 -3.91
CA GLU A 17 9.14 -10.95 -4.15
C GLU A 17 8.47 -11.58 -5.38
N GLY A 18 7.36 -11.00 -5.87
CA GLY A 18 6.70 -11.43 -7.11
C GLY A 18 5.73 -12.61 -6.98
N TYR A 19 5.34 -12.99 -5.76
CA TYR A 19 4.36 -14.06 -5.54
C TYR A 19 2.96 -13.65 -6.00
N ASP A 20 2.20 -14.61 -6.50
CA ASP A 20 0.77 -14.42 -6.77
C ASP A 20 -0.10 -14.58 -5.51
N HIS A 21 -1.40 -14.29 -5.63
CA HIS A 21 -2.30 -14.33 -4.47
C HIS A 21 -2.52 -15.74 -3.91
N ARG A 22 -2.46 -16.76 -4.76
CA ARG A 22 -2.64 -18.15 -4.36
C ARG A 22 -1.41 -18.62 -3.58
N GLU A 23 -0.21 -18.36 -4.07
CA GLU A 23 1.04 -18.71 -3.38
C GLU A 23 1.12 -18.01 -2.01
N ILE A 24 0.73 -16.73 -1.93
CA ILE A 24 0.68 -15.98 -0.67
C ILE A 24 -0.36 -16.59 0.29
N ALA A 25 -1.52 -17.00 -0.21
CA ALA A 25 -2.57 -17.62 0.59
C ALA A 25 -2.10 -18.93 1.21
N GLU A 26 -1.45 -19.78 0.41
CA GLU A 26 -0.83 -21.04 0.85
C GLU A 26 0.27 -20.78 1.88
N LEU A 27 1.18 -19.82 1.62
CA LEU A 27 2.31 -19.50 2.49
C LEU A 27 1.88 -18.98 3.87
N LEU A 28 0.81 -18.18 3.92
CA LEU A 28 0.37 -17.50 5.15
C LEU A 28 -0.80 -18.21 5.85
N GLY A 29 -1.36 -19.27 5.26
CA GLY A 29 -2.54 -19.95 5.79
C GLY A 29 -3.79 -19.05 5.81
N ILE A 30 -3.94 -18.17 4.81
CA ILE A 30 -5.09 -17.26 4.65
C ILE A 30 -5.87 -17.57 3.37
N GLY A 31 -7.02 -16.93 3.16
CA GLY A 31 -7.74 -17.03 1.89
C GLY A 31 -7.11 -16.17 0.79
N GLU A 32 -7.21 -16.61 -0.47
CA GLU A 32 -6.76 -15.81 -1.63
C GLU A 32 -7.48 -14.44 -1.71
N SER A 33 -8.77 -14.41 -1.41
CA SER A 33 -9.56 -13.18 -1.28
C SER A 33 -9.06 -12.28 -0.15
N THR A 34 -8.57 -12.87 0.94
CA THR A 34 -7.89 -12.14 2.02
C THR A 34 -6.60 -11.50 1.50
N SER A 35 -5.74 -12.24 0.79
CA SER A 35 -4.53 -11.68 0.16
C SER A 35 -4.85 -10.49 -0.75
N ARG A 36 -5.83 -10.63 -1.66
CA ARG A 36 -6.28 -9.54 -2.56
C ARG A 36 -6.75 -8.30 -1.78
N SER A 37 -7.59 -8.49 -0.76
CA SER A 37 -8.12 -7.38 0.03
C SER A 37 -7.06 -6.69 0.91
N GLN A 38 -6.11 -7.45 1.47
CA GLN A 38 -4.98 -6.90 2.22
C GLN A 38 -4.06 -6.08 1.32
N LEU A 39 -3.73 -6.57 0.11
CA LEU A 39 -2.94 -5.81 -0.87
C LEU A 39 -3.63 -4.50 -1.26
N ALA A 40 -4.94 -4.53 -1.53
CA ALA A 40 -5.70 -3.33 -1.88
C ALA A 40 -5.69 -2.29 -0.76
N LYS A 41 -5.85 -2.72 0.50
CA LYS A 41 -5.78 -1.83 1.66
C LYS A 41 -4.36 -1.28 1.88
N ALA A 42 -3.33 -2.12 1.73
CA ALA A 42 -1.93 -1.69 1.79
C ALA A 42 -1.65 -0.57 0.79
N ARG A 43 -2.04 -0.76 -0.48
CA ARG A 43 -1.87 0.24 -1.55
C ARG A 43 -2.58 1.55 -1.23
N ARG A 44 -3.85 1.50 -0.78
CA ARG A 44 -4.60 2.70 -0.40
C ARG A 44 -3.93 3.47 0.74
N MET A 45 -3.47 2.78 1.77
CA MET A 45 -2.78 3.42 2.89
C MET A 45 -1.45 4.05 2.46
N LEU A 46 -0.68 3.37 1.61
CA LEU A 46 0.57 3.92 1.05
C LEU A 46 0.29 5.14 0.17
N GLN A 47 -0.70 5.07 -0.71
CA GLN A 47 -1.11 6.18 -1.57
C GLN A 47 -1.60 7.38 -0.75
N GLN A 48 -2.37 7.17 0.32
CA GLN A 48 -2.80 8.25 1.20
C GLN A 48 -1.61 8.94 1.85
N ARG A 49 -0.63 8.17 2.35
CA ARG A 49 0.61 8.71 2.92
C ARG A 49 1.43 9.48 1.90
N MET A 50 1.54 8.98 0.67
CA MET A 50 2.26 9.67 -0.42
C MET A 50 1.51 10.91 -0.91
N GLY A 51 0.18 10.86 -0.98
CA GLY A 51 -0.68 12.00 -1.34
C GLY A 51 -0.58 13.13 -0.33
N THR A 52 -0.37 12.83 0.95
CA THR A 52 -0.04 13.84 1.96
C THR A 52 1.28 14.55 1.65
N HIS A 53 2.26 13.88 1.02
CA HIS A 53 3.54 14.49 0.66
C HIS A 53 3.51 15.25 -0.68
N ALA A 54 2.65 14.86 -1.62
CA ALA A 54 2.57 15.49 -2.95
C ALA A 54 1.90 16.87 -2.94
N VAL A 55 1.11 17.21 -1.91
CA VAL A 55 0.35 18.47 -1.86
C VAL A 55 1.12 19.62 -1.18
N HIS A 56 2.22 19.34 -0.47
CA HIS A 56 2.97 20.37 0.27
C HIS A 56 4.12 21.05 -0.50
N HIS A 57 4.29 20.79 -1.80
CA HIS A 57 5.34 21.43 -2.63
C HIS A 57 4.84 22.52 -3.61
N HIS A 58 3.58 22.95 -3.52
CA HIS A 58 3.07 24.13 -4.22
C HIS A 58 2.44 25.16 -3.27
N ALA A 59 3.21 25.62 -2.29
CA ALA A 59 2.98 26.90 -1.62
C ALA A 59 4.08 27.87 -2.10
N GLY A 60 3.86 28.49 -3.26
CA GLY A 60 4.85 29.37 -3.86
C GLY A 60 4.27 30.21 -4.97
N GLN A 61 3.92 31.45 -4.61
CA GLN A 61 3.73 32.62 -5.46
C GLN A 61 2.43 32.71 -6.26
N ALA A 62 1.41 33.27 -5.61
CA ALA A 62 0.55 34.27 -6.24
C ALA A 62 0.62 35.54 -5.37
N SER A 63 1.72 36.28 -5.58
CA SER A 63 1.81 37.71 -5.29
C SER A 63 1.12 38.45 -6.43
N ASP A 64 0.52 39.60 -6.12
CA ASP A 64 0.10 40.63 -7.05
C ASP A 64 -1.06 40.29 -8.01
N ARG A 65 -2.29 40.61 -7.58
CA ARG A 65 -3.03 41.82 -8.01
C ARG A 65 -4.41 41.89 -7.39
#